data_AF-A0A3P7LSN3-F1
#
_entry.id   AF-A0A3P7LSN3-F1
#
_cell.length_a   1.000
_cell.length_b   1.000
_cell.length_c   1.000
_cell.angle_alpha   90.00
_cell.angle_beta   90.00
_cell.angle_gamma   90.00
#
_symmetry.space_group_name_H-M   'P 1'
#
loop_
_entity.id
_entity.type
_entity.pdbx_description
1 polymer ?
#
loop_
_entity_poly.entity_id
_entity_poly.type
_entity_poly.pdbx_seq_one_letter_code
_entity_poly.pdbx_strand_id
1 'polypeptide(L)'
;MEPVNAENSSLDKLRVNEFCHLLEKSKQLFNGLRDLPLYGHKQWQTYFGRTFDVYTKLWKFQQQHRQILDEIYGLKRWQIGEIASKIGQLYYHYYLRTSDTYYLQESFSFFSAIRTRDYFSSSKKEERAELAVKTLRYYARFIIVCLLLKKLRLVRDLTKEFSRHISDYAPLYGPEDQAEWNIVVQEIRDFVEADNICTVLSGESTPVVITNRLTPFSCLPPEKTNIPSKQLHLAEILIVGNCFDQIRFSELTLDMFRILQCLEHDTQDNFGNTPHPLSSLSRAQKCVENGSGSGTPNQSTPIPPQSSSPGEPRTSNPHKYLLYKPSFSQFNTFMAAGFMDLPSNGVLLLYISAEGIKPASKCSPGGK
;
A
#
# COMPACT_ATOMS: atom_id res chain seq x y z
N MET A 1 27.95 -25.43 -39.72
CA MET A 1 26.76 -24.66 -39.32
C MET A 1 26.09 -25.18 -38.04
N GLU A 2 26.43 -26.38 -37.54
CA GLU A 2 25.85 -26.93 -36.30
C GLU A 2 26.32 -26.37 -34.94
N PRO A 3 27.56 -25.82 -34.73
CA PRO A 3 28.00 -25.48 -33.37
C PRO A 3 27.29 -24.24 -32.78
N VAL A 4 26.84 -23.31 -33.62
CA VAL A 4 26.17 -22.07 -33.19
C VAL A 4 24.78 -22.33 -32.59
N ASN A 5 24.06 -23.34 -33.08
CA ASN A 5 22.75 -23.72 -32.53
C ASN A 5 22.85 -24.42 -31.18
N ALA A 6 23.90 -25.20 -30.95
CA ALA A 6 24.14 -25.86 -29.66
C ALA A 6 24.55 -24.85 -28.57
N GLU A 7 25.41 -23.90 -28.90
CA GLU A 7 25.82 -22.83 -27.98
C GLU A 7 24.65 -21.91 -27.61
N ASN A 8 23.83 -21.50 -28.58
CA ASN A 8 22.63 -20.69 -28.31
C ASN A 8 21.62 -21.42 -27.41
N SER A 9 21.38 -22.71 -27.64
CA SER A 9 20.52 -23.54 -26.78
C SER A 9 21.06 -23.63 -25.34
N SER A 10 22.38 -23.68 -25.17
CA SER A 10 23.00 -23.68 -23.83
C SER A 10 22.81 -22.34 -23.10
N LEU A 11 22.92 -21.22 -23.81
CA LEU A 11 22.76 -19.87 -23.26
C LEU A 11 21.31 -19.61 -22.85
N ASP A 12 20.35 -20.09 -23.64
CA ASP A 12 18.93 -19.93 -23.34
C ASP A 12 18.50 -20.76 -22.12
N LYS A 13 19.06 -21.97 -21.94
CA LYS A 13 18.89 -22.74 -20.69
C LYS A 13 19.48 -22.02 -19.47
N LEU A 14 20.63 -21.37 -19.61
CA LEU A 14 21.22 -20.56 -18.54
C LEU A 14 20.31 -19.38 -18.17
N ARG A 15 19.71 -18.70 -19.15
CA ARG A 15 18.74 -17.61 -18.92
C ARG A 15 17.50 -18.08 -18.17
N VAL A 16 16.99 -19.26 -18.54
CA VAL A 16 15.84 -19.87 -17.85
C VAL A 16 16.21 -20.21 -16.40
N ASN A 17 17.39 -20.79 -16.16
CA ASN A 17 17.87 -21.10 -14.82
C ASN A 17 18.04 -19.84 -13.96
N GLU A 18 18.59 -18.76 -14.52
CA GLU A 18 18.72 -17.47 -13.84
C GLU A 18 17.35 -16.88 -13.49
N PHE A 19 16.37 -16.96 -14.41
CA PHE A 19 15.00 -16.54 -14.12
C PHE A 19 14.39 -17.35 -12.97
N CYS A 20 14.54 -18.67 -12.96
CA CYS A 20 14.09 -19.54 -11.87
C CYS A 20 14.75 -19.17 -10.54
N HIS A 21 16.06 -18.93 -10.54
CA HIS A 21 16.81 -18.52 -9.36
C HIS A 21 16.31 -17.18 -8.81
N LEU A 22 16.14 -16.17 -9.67
CA LEU A 22 15.58 -14.88 -9.29
C LEU A 22 14.15 -15.01 -8.74
N LEU A 23 13.33 -15.86 -9.35
CA LEU A 23 11.95 -16.09 -8.93
C LEU A 23 11.90 -16.73 -7.53
N GLU A 24 12.67 -17.78 -7.29
CA GLU A 24 12.74 -18.45 -5.98
C GLU A 24 13.30 -17.53 -4.89
N LYS A 25 14.42 -16.86 -5.18
CA LYS A 25 15.04 -15.90 -4.27
C LYS A 25 14.09 -14.74 -3.91
N SER A 26 13.34 -14.23 -4.90
CA SER A 26 12.35 -13.18 -4.66
C SER A 26 11.25 -13.63 -3.71
N LYS A 27 10.75 -14.88 -3.85
CA LYS A 27 9.72 -15.45 -2.98
C LYS A 27 10.23 -15.65 -1.55
N GLN A 28 11.45 -16.18 -1.40
CA GLN A 28 12.08 -16.36 -0.10
C GLN A 28 12.22 -15.04 0.65
N LEU A 29 12.76 -14.01 -0.02
CA LEU A 29 12.89 -12.67 0.56
C LEU A 29 11.52 -12.05 0.86
N PHE A 30 10.55 -12.20 -0.05
CA PHE A 30 9.20 -11.69 0.18
C PHE A 30 8.55 -12.28 1.43
N ASN A 31 8.71 -13.59 1.65
CA ASN A 31 8.14 -14.26 2.81
C ASN A 31 8.80 -13.77 4.11
N GLY A 32 10.12 -13.59 4.12
CA GLY A 32 10.82 -13.09 5.30
C GLY A 32 10.46 -11.64 5.68
N LEU A 33 9.88 -10.84 4.77
CA LEU A 33 9.32 -9.53 5.14
C LEU A 33 8.16 -9.62 6.14
N ARG A 34 7.45 -10.76 6.20
CA ARG A 34 6.33 -10.96 7.13
C ARG A 34 6.80 -11.16 8.56
N ASP A 35 7.99 -11.74 8.73
CA ASP A 35 8.57 -12.07 10.03
C ASP A 35 9.29 -10.87 10.66
N LEU A 36 9.45 -9.77 9.90
CA LEU A 36 10.06 -8.55 10.41
C LEU A 36 9.09 -7.83 11.35
N PRO A 37 9.58 -7.33 12.51
CA PRO A 37 8.78 -6.51 13.40
C PRO A 37 8.10 -5.35 12.67
N LEU A 38 6.81 -5.17 12.94
CA LEU A 38 6.03 -4.02 12.47
C LEU A 38 6.41 -2.71 13.19
N TYR A 39 7.21 -2.82 14.25
CA TYR A 39 7.78 -1.73 15.02
C TYR A 39 9.28 -1.59 14.78
N GLY A 40 9.82 -0.39 15.00
CA GLY A 40 11.26 -0.13 14.87
C GLY A 40 11.67 0.34 13.47
N HIS A 41 12.34 1.49 13.38
CA HIS A 41 12.69 2.11 12.10
C HIS A 41 13.84 1.46 11.33
N LYS A 42 14.83 0.88 12.02
CA LYS A 42 16.13 0.55 11.41
C LYS A 42 16.25 -0.88 10.88
N GLN A 43 15.47 -1.81 11.41
CA GLN A 43 15.70 -3.24 11.15
C GLN A 43 15.17 -3.71 9.79
N TRP A 44 14.09 -3.09 9.30
CA TRP A 44 13.40 -3.56 8.10
C TRP A 44 13.99 -3.02 6.79
N GLN A 45 14.58 -1.81 6.80
CA GLN A 45 14.98 -1.09 5.59
C GLN A 45 15.99 -1.87 4.72
N THR A 46 17.06 -2.41 5.32
CA THR A 46 18.09 -3.17 4.61
C THR A 46 17.53 -4.46 4.00
N TYR A 47 16.62 -5.14 4.70
CA TYR A 47 15.99 -6.36 4.20
C TYR A 47 14.99 -6.03 3.09
N PHE A 48 14.21 -4.96 3.25
CA PHE A 48 13.29 -4.46 2.24
C PHE A 48 14.03 -4.04 0.96
N GLY A 49 15.11 -3.26 1.06
CA GLY A 49 15.92 -2.84 -0.08
C GLY A 49 16.44 -4.03 -0.88
N ARG A 50 17.00 -5.04 -0.21
CA ARG A 50 17.42 -6.30 -0.85
C ARG A 50 16.27 -7.02 -1.56
N THR A 51 15.11 -7.09 -0.91
CA THR A 51 13.92 -7.74 -1.49
C THR A 51 13.45 -7.00 -2.75
N PHE A 52 13.37 -5.67 -2.66
CA PHE A 52 12.97 -4.80 -3.77
C PHE A 52 13.94 -4.85 -4.94
N ASP A 53 15.25 -4.88 -4.67
CA ASP A 53 16.30 -5.02 -5.70
C ASP A 53 16.16 -6.33 -6.48
N VAL A 54 15.91 -7.45 -5.79
CA VAL A 54 15.72 -8.75 -6.45
C VAL A 54 14.44 -8.75 -7.30
N TYR A 55 13.33 -8.19 -6.81
CA TYR A 55 12.11 -8.06 -7.61
C TYR A 55 12.29 -7.14 -8.82
N THR A 56 13.05 -6.05 -8.68
CA THR A 56 13.36 -5.14 -9.78
C THR A 56 14.21 -5.83 -10.84
N LYS A 57 15.21 -6.61 -10.43
CA LYS A 57 16.02 -7.44 -11.34
C LYS A 57 15.15 -8.47 -12.05
N LEU A 58 14.32 -9.21 -11.31
CA LEU A 58 13.38 -10.19 -11.87
C LEU A 58 12.42 -9.56 -12.89
N TRP A 59 11.86 -8.39 -12.57
CA TRP A 59 10.94 -7.67 -13.45
C TRP A 59 11.61 -7.22 -14.75
N LYS A 60 12.84 -6.69 -14.68
CA LYS A 60 13.62 -6.31 -15.87
C LYS A 60 14.02 -7.54 -16.69
N PHE A 61 14.47 -8.60 -16.02
CA PHE A 61 14.91 -9.85 -16.66
C PHE A 61 13.80 -10.46 -17.51
N GLN A 62 12.57 -10.55 -16.98
CA GLN A 62 11.44 -11.11 -17.74
C GLN A 62 10.99 -10.24 -18.92
N GLN A 63 11.24 -8.93 -18.91
CA GLN A 63 10.97 -8.06 -20.05
C GLN A 63 12.02 -8.25 -21.15
N GLN A 64 13.30 -8.28 -20.77
CA GLN A 64 14.43 -8.38 -21.70
C GLN A 64 14.50 -9.74 -22.39
N HIS A 65 14.16 -10.82 -21.69
CA HIS A 65 14.23 -12.19 -22.19
C HIS A 65 12.85 -12.81 -22.45
N ARG A 66 11.83 -11.96 -22.72
CA ARG A 66 10.42 -12.39 -22.84
C ARG A 66 10.22 -13.55 -23.82
N GLN A 67 10.81 -13.49 -25.01
CA GLN A 67 10.64 -14.53 -26.06
C GLN A 67 11.13 -15.90 -25.57
N ILE A 68 12.35 -15.95 -25.04
CA ILE A 68 12.97 -17.18 -24.52
C ILE A 68 12.17 -17.77 -23.36
N LEU A 69 11.69 -16.91 -22.45
CA LEU A 69 10.88 -17.35 -21.32
C LEU A 69 9.50 -17.86 -21.75
N ASP A 70 8.91 -17.34 -22.83
CA ASP A 70 7.65 -17.84 -23.36
C ASP A 70 7.84 -19.20 -24.05
N GLU A 71 8.84 -19.31 -24.93
CA GLU A 71 9.08 -20.50 -25.75
C GLU A 71 9.68 -21.69 -24.97
N ILE A 72 10.64 -21.44 -24.08
CA ILE A 72 11.41 -22.51 -23.43
C ILE A 72 10.93 -22.75 -21.99
N TYR A 73 10.75 -21.69 -21.20
CA TYR A 73 10.25 -21.82 -19.83
C TYR A 73 8.73 -22.02 -19.78
N GLY A 74 7.99 -21.54 -20.78
CA GLY A 74 6.53 -21.57 -20.80
C GLY A 74 5.89 -20.49 -19.91
N LEU A 75 6.51 -19.31 -19.80
CA LEU A 75 6.08 -18.22 -18.93
C LEU A 75 4.66 -17.74 -19.26
N LYS A 76 3.72 -17.97 -18.36
CA LYS A 76 2.31 -17.61 -18.54
C LYS A 76 2.04 -16.15 -18.15
N ARG A 77 1.03 -15.53 -18.79
CA ARG A 77 0.55 -14.17 -18.44
C ARG A 77 0.25 -14.00 -16.96
N TRP A 78 -0.38 -14.98 -16.33
CA TRP A 78 -0.74 -14.89 -14.91
C TRP A 78 0.49 -14.87 -14.00
N GLN A 79 1.59 -15.54 -14.37
CA GLN A 79 2.84 -15.51 -13.60
C GLN A 79 3.48 -14.11 -13.65
N ILE A 80 3.39 -13.42 -14.79
CA ILE A 80 3.81 -12.01 -14.90
C ILE A 80 2.92 -11.12 -14.04
N GLY A 81 1.61 -11.38 -14.04
CA GLY A 81 0.65 -10.73 -13.16
C GLY A 81 0.98 -10.92 -11.68
N GLU A 82 1.45 -12.11 -11.27
CA GLU A 82 1.90 -12.36 -9.90
C GLU A 82 3.14 -11.55 -9.53
N ILE A 83 4.14 -11.49 -10.42
CA ILE A 83 5.35 -10.68 -10.18
C ILE A 83 4.95 -9.20 -10.03
N ALA A 84 4.10 -8.69 -10.93
CA ALA A 84 3.58 -7.33 -10.86
C ALA A 84 2.79 -7.08 -9.56
N SER A 85 1.94 -8.04 -9.15
CA SER A 85 1.16 -7.93 -7.92
C SER A 85 2.05 -7.89 -6.69
N LYS A 86 3.18 -8.61 -6.70
CA LYS A 86 4.16 -8.59 -5.60
C LYS A 86 4.92 -7.29 -5.52
N ILE A 87 5.31 -6.71 -6.66
CA ILE A 87 5.93 -5.39 -6.70
C ILE A 87 4.96 -4.31 -6.19
N GLY A 88 3.71 -4.34 -6.65
CA GLY A 88 2.66 -3.46 -6.12
C GLY A 88 2.48 -3.62 -4.60
N GLN A 89 2.55 -4.87 -4.09
CA GLN A 89 2.51 -5.13 -2.66
C GLN A 89 3.74 -4.57 -1.91
N LEU A 90 4.94 -4.64 -2.48
CA LEU A 90 6.14 -4.04 -1.88
C LEU A 90 6.00 -2.51 -1.74
N TYR A 91 5.52 -1.84 -2.79
CA TYR A 91 5.23 -0.40 -2.73
C TYR A 91 4.21 -0.06 -1.66
N TYR A 92 3.14 -0.85 -1.55
CA TYR A 92 2.14 -0.68 -0.49
C TYR A 92 2.74 -0.90 0.92
N HIS A 93 3.57 -1.92 1.10
CA HIS A 93 4.27 -2.15 2.38
C HIS A 93 5.20 -0.99 2.74
N TYR A 94 5.90 -0.42 1.74
CA TYR A 94 6.76 0.74 1.96
C TYR A 94 5.94 1.99 2.33
N TYR A 95 4.78 2.19 1.70
CA TYR A 95 3.82 3.21 2.09
C TYR A 95 3.40 3.05 3.56
N LEU A 96 3.02 1.84 4.00
CA LEU A 96 2.62 1.62 5.40
C LEU A 96 3.72 1.98 6.41
N ARG A 97 4.99 1.93 6.01
CA ARG A 97 6.15 2.27 6.85
C ARG A 97 6.59 3.73 6.73
N THR A 98 6.16 4.47 5.72
CA THR A 98 6.66 5.83 5.45
C THR A 98 5.56 6.87 5.40
N SER A 99 4.31 6.44 5.26
CA SER A 99 3.14 7.27 5.00
C SER A 99 3.30 8.15 3.74
N ASP A 100 4.25 7.85 2.84
CA ASP A 100 4.45 8.62 1.60
C ASP A 100 3.54 8.09 0.48
N THR A 101 2.60 8.94 0.07
CA THR A 101 1.59 8.66 -0.94
C THR A 101 2.17 8.33 -2.31
N TYR A 102 3.41 8.75 -2.60
CA TYR A 102 4.08 8.37 -3.83
C TYR A 102 4.13 6.85 -3.99
N TYR A 103 4.51 6.12 -2.94
CA TYR A 103 4.57 4.65 -3.00
C TYR A 103 3.17 4.02 -3.06
N LEU A 104 2.17 4.66 -2.45
CA LEU A 104 0.78 4.23 -2.61
C LEU A 104 0.31 4.37 -4.07
N GLN A 105 0.70 5.45 -4.74
CA GLN A 105 0.42 5.69 -6.16
C GLN A 105 1.17 4.69 -7.06
N GLU A 106 2.42 4.34 -6.74
CA GLU A 106 3.16 3.29 -7.46
C GLU A 106 2.50 1.92 -7.31
N SER A 107 2.03 1.58 -6.10
CA SER A 107 1.24 0.37 -5.87
C SER A 107 -0.02 0.34 -6.74
N PHE A 108 -0.73 1.47 -6.80
CA PHE A 108 -1.90 1.65 -7.67
C PHE A 108 -1.55 1.43 -9.15
N SER A 109 -0.44 2.00 -9.64
CA SER A 109 0.01 1.84 -11.02
C SER A 109 0.22 0.37 -11.39
N PHE A 110 0.86 -0.41 -10.52
CA PHE A 110 1.03 -1.86 -10.75
C PHE A 110 -0.31 -2.60 -10.75
N PHE A 111 -1.18 -2.35 -9.77
CA PHE A 111 -2.47 -3.04 -9.70
C PHE A 111 -3.41 -2.67 -10.84
N SER A 112 -3.42 -1.39 -11.26
CA SER A 112 -4.15 -0.91 -12.41
C SER A 112 -3.64 -1.54 -13.71
N ALA A 113 -2.32 -1.62 -13.90
CA ALA A 113 -1.72 -2.28 -15.05
C ALA A 113 -2.10 -3.77 -15.12
N ILE A 114 -2.26 -4.44 -13.98
CA ILE A 114 -2.69 -5.85 -13.94
C ILE A 114 -4.12 -6.01 -14.47
N ARG A 115 -5.03 -5.11 -14.07
CA ARG A 115 -6.41 -5.08 -14.55
C ARG A 115 -6.48 -4.75 -16.03
N THR A 116 -5.87 -3.64 -16.46
CA THR A 116 -5.93 -3.17 -17.85
C THR A 116 -5.31 -4.18 -18.84
N ARG A 117 -4.34 -4.97 -18.39
CA ARG A 117 -3.72 -6.01 -19.21
C ARG A 117 -4.34 -7.38 -18.99
N ASP A 118 -5.38 -7.52 -18.17
CA ASP A 118 -6.08 -8.80 -18.01
C ASP A 118 -5.14 -9.99 -17.72
N TYR A 119 -4.10 -9.81 -16.89
CA TYR A 119 -3.11 -10.89 -16.65
C TYR A 119 -3.73 -12.15 -16.06
N PHE A 120 -4.88 -12.04 -15.39
CA PHE A 120 -5.63 -13.16 -14.81
C PHE A 120 -6.78 -13.68 -15.69
N SER A 121 -7.03 -13.12 -16.88
CA SER A 121 -8.16 -13.54 -17.73
C SER A 121 -8.02 -14.95 -18.33
N SER A 122 -6.79 -15.39 -18.60
CA SER A 122 -6.50 -16.70 -19.19
C SER A 122 -6.62 -17.87 -18.20
N SER A 123 -6.97 -17.60 -16.93
CA SER A 123 -7.08 -18.61 -15.86
C SER A 123 -8.24 -19.60 -16.05
N LYS A 124 -9.25 -19.24 -16.85
CA LYS A 124 -10.48 -20.04 -17.03
C LYS A 124 -10.25 -21.44 -17.59
N LYS A 125 -9.09 -21.70 -18.21
CA LYS A 125 -8.75 -23.00 -18.80
C LYS A 125 -7.85 -23.88 -17.91
N GLU A 126 -7.31 -23.34 -16.81
CA GLU A 126 -6.26 -24.02 -16.05
C GLU A 126 -6.69 -24.44 -14.63
N GLU A 127 -7.99 -24.37 -14.30
CA GLU A 127 -8.68 -24.96 -13.11
C GLU A 127 -7.83 -25.12 -11.83
N ARG A 128 -7.08 -24.08 -11.44
CA ARG A 128 -6.24 -24.13 -10.23
C ARG A 128 -6.84 -23.30 -9.11
N ALA A 129 -7.22 -24.00 -8.04
CA ALA A 129 -7.58 -23.44 -6.74
C ALA A 129 -6.47 -22.53 -6.15
N GLU A 130 -5.21 -22.65 -6.57
CA GLU A 130 -4.19 -21.71 -6.11
C GLU A 130 -4.26 -20.37 -6.84
N LEU A 131 -4.59 -20.39 -8.14
CA LEU A 131 -4.61 -19.21 -8.98
C LEU A 131 -5.80 -18.31 -8.63
N ALA A 132 -6.95 -18.90 -8.35
CA ALA A 132 -8.13 -18.11 -8.00
C ALA A 132 -7.97 -17.41 -6.64
N VAL A 133 -7.42 -18.04 -5.61
CA VAL A 133 -7.06 -17.36 -4.34
C VAL A 133 -6.09 -16.21 -4.59
N LYS A 134 -5.11 -16.36 -5.49
CA LYS A 134 -4.19 -15.27 -5.86
C LYS A 134 -4.94 -14.10 -6.51
N THR A 135 -5.87 -14.37 -7.42
CA THR A 135 -6.72 -13.35 -8.05
C THR A 135 -7.59 -12.63 -7.02
N LEU A 136 -8.27 -13.36 -6.14
CA LEU A 136 -9.13 -12.79 -5.10
C LEU A 136 -8.33 -11.88 -4.15
N ARG A 137 -7.15 -12.35 -3.70
CA ARG A 137 -6.25 -11.54 -2.88
C ARG A 137 -5.68 -10.32 -3.63
N TYR A 138 -5.51 -10.39 -4.95
CA TYR A 138 -5.15 -9.24 -5.76
C TYR A 138 -6.25 -8.17 -5.72
N TYR A 139 -7.51 -8.54 -5.93
CA TYR A 139 -8.63 -7.60 -5.88
C TYR A 139 -8.76 -6.94 -4.51
N ALA A 140 -8.70 -7.71 -3.42
CA ALA A 140 -8.73 -7.15 -2.07
C ALA A 140 -7.61 -6.10 -1.85
N ARG A 141 -6.40 -6.38 -2.32
CA ARG A 141 -5.27 -5.43 -2.25
C ARG A 141 -5.44 -4.21 -3.15
N PHE A 142 -6.02 -4.38 -4.33
CA PHE A 142 -6.26 -3.27 -5.22
C PHE A 142 -7.33 -2.32 -4.67
N ILE A 143 -8.39 -2.90 -4.08
CA ILE A 143 -9.47 -2.15 -3.46
C ILE A 143 -8.97 -1.31 -2.29
N ILE A 144 -8.17 -1.87 -1.37
CA ILE A 144 -7.62 -1.09 -0.24
C ILE A 144 -6.73 0.07 -0.71
N VAL A 145 -5.91 -0.14 -1.74
CA VAL A 145 -5.10 0.95 -2.33
C VAL A 145 -5.99 2.03 -2.94
N CYS A 146 -7.05 1.64 -3.65
CA CYS A 146 -8.00 2.60 -4.22
C CYS A 146 -8.78 3.36 -3.15
N LEU A 147 -9.12 2.72 -2.02
CA LEU A 147 -9.76 3.35 -0.86
C LEU A 147 -8.85 4.42 -0.24
N LEU A 148 -7.58 4.09 0.01
CA LEU A 148 -6.59 5.02 0.58
C LEU A 148 -6.25 6.19 -0.35
N LEU A 149 -6.38 5.99 -1.66
CA LEU A 149 -6.30 7.03 -2.70
C LEU A 149 -7.67 7.67 -3.02
N LYS A 150 -8.71 7.46 -2.20
CA LYS A 150 -10.07 8.01 -2.38
C LYS A 150 -10.65 7.87 -3.81
N LYS A 151 -10.24 6.85 -4.56
CA LYS A 151 -10.74 6.54 -5.92
C LYS A 151 -12.05 5.75 -5.84
N LEU A 152 -13.08 6.31 -5.18
CA LEU A 152 -14.31 5.60 -4.81
C LEU A 152 -15.11 5.05 -6.00
N ARG A 153 -15.08 5.71 -7.17
CA ARG A 153 -15.70 5.18 -8.39
C ARG A 153 -15.09 3.82 -8.76
N LEU A 154 -13.76 3.78 -8.80
CA LEU A 154 -13.01 2.55 -9.11
C LEU A 154 -13.19 1.49 -8.02
N VAL A 155 -13.28 1.86 -6.74
CA VAL A 155 -13.60 0.92 -5.66
C VAL A 155 -14.93 0.21 -5.93
N ARG A 156 -15.98 0.94 -6.33
CA ARG A 156 -17.28 0.35 -6.63
C ARG A 156 -17.21 -0.61 -7.83
N ASP A 157 -16.46 -0.25 -8.88
CA ASP A 157 -16.27 -1.10 -10.05
C ASP A 157 -15.51 -2.38 -9.69
N LEU A 158 -14.39 -2.25 -8.97
CA LEU A 158 -13.58 -3.38 -8.49
C LEU A 158 -14.37 -4.30 -7.56
N THR A 159 -15.26 -3.76 -6.72
CA THR A 159 -16.10 -4.56 -5.81
C THR A 159 -17.09 -5.43 -6.59
N LYS A 160 -17.65 -4.92 -7.70
CA LYS A 160 -18.50 -5.70 -8.60
C LYS A 160 -17.71 -6.80 -9.31
N GLU A 161 -16.53 -6.47 -9.84
CA GLU A 161 -15.62 -7.45 -10.47
C GLU A 161 -15.20 -8.53 -9.48
N PHE A 162 -14.86 -8.14 -8.25
CA PHE A 162 -14.48 -9.06 -7.18
C PHE A 162 -15.61 -10.03 -6.84
N SER A 163 -16.84 -9.52 -6.68
CA SER A 163 -18.04 -10.36 -6.46
C SER A 163 -18.27 -11.36 -7.59
N ARG A 164 -18.05 -10.94 -8.85
CA ARG A 164 -18.14 -11.80 -10.03
C ARG A 164 -17.07 -12.90 -9.99
N HIS A 165 -15.83 -12.56 -9.67
CA HIS A 165 -14.76 -13.55 -9.57
C HIS A 165 -15.01 -14.57 -8.45
N ILE A 166 -15.56 -14.17 -7.30
CA ILE A 166 -15.96 -15.10 -6.24
C ILE A 166 -17.01 -16.08 -6.75
N SER A 167 -18.00 -15.58 -7.50
CA SER A 167 -19.06 -16.42 -8.08
C SER A 167 -18.53 -17.38 -9.15
N ASP A 168 -17.66 -16.89 -10.05
CA ASP A 168 -17.03 -17.71 -11.10
C ASP A 168 -16.15 -18.83 -10.52
N TYR A 169 -15.56 -18.60 -9.34
CA TYR A 169 -14.68 -19.55 -8.66
C TYR A 169 -15.39 -20.40 -7.60
N ALA A 170 -16.66 -20.13 -7.30
CA ALA A 170 -17.44 -20.91 -6.34
C ALA A 170 -17.42 -22.45 -6.61
N PRO A 171 -17.43 -22.93 -7.87
CA PRO A 171 -17.34 -24.37 -8.13
C PRO A 171 -15.97 -25.00 -7.82
N LEU A 172 -14.90 -24.19 -7.67
CA LEU A 172 -13.52 -24.67 -7.49
C LEU A 172 -13.10 -24.83 -6.01
N TYR A 173 -13.90 -24.33 -5.05
CA TYR A 173 -13.61 -24.38 -3.62
C TYR A 173 -14.85 -24.75 -2.79
N GLY A 174 -14.67 -24.98 -1.50
CA GLY A 174 -15.77 -25.27 -0.60
C GLY A 174 -16.71 -24.07 -0.40
N PRO A 175 -17.98 -24.32 0.00
CA PRO A 175 -18.95 -23.26 0.30
C PRO A 175 -18.52 -22.34 1.46
N GLU A 176 -17.67 -22.83 2.37
CA GLU A 176 -17.11 -22.04 3.48
C GLU A 176 -16.18 -20.93 2.97
N ASP A 177 -15.22 -21.26 2.10
CA ASP A 177 -14.31 -20.27 1.50
C ASP A 177 -15.10 -19.18 0.75
N GLN A 178 -16.15 -19.58 0.04
CA GLN A 178 -17.00 -18.64 -0.67
C GLN A 178 -17.73 -17.68 0.29
N ALA A 179 -18.23 -18.19 1.42
CA ALA A 179 -18.87 -17.39 2.44
C ALA A 179 -17.89 -16.36 3.05
N GLU A 180 -16.65 -16.77 3.36
CA GLU A 180 -15.61 -15.87 3.85
C GLU A 180 -15.33 -14.72 2.86
N TRP A 181 -15.16 -15.02 1.58
CA TRP A 181 -14.93 -13.99 0.57
C TRP A 181 -16.14 -13.06 0.38
N ASN A 182 -17.36 -13.58 0.51
CA ASN A 182 -18.57 -12.75 0.48
C ASN A 182 -18.65 -11.81 1.70
N ILE A 183 -18.22 -12.25 2.87
CA ILE A 183 -18.08 -11.37 4.05
C ILE A 183 -17.12 -10.22 3.73
N VAL A 184 -15.97 -10.51 3.11
CA VAL A 184 -15.01 -9.46 2.71
C VAL A 184 -15.64 -8.45 1.73
N VAL A 185 -16.42 -8.93 0.75
CA VAL A 185 -17.15 -8.03 -0.17
C VAL A 185 -18.17 -7.17 0.57
N GLN A 186 -18.88 -7.74 1.55
CA GLN A 186 -19.86 -7.01 2.34
C GLN A 186 -19.17 -5.94 3.20
N GLU A 187 -18.06 -6.29 3.88
CA GLU A 187 -17.24 -5.33 4.63
C GLU A 187 -16.82 -4.14 3.76
N ILE A 188 -16.41 -4.37 2.50
CA ILE A 188 -16.05 -3.29 1.57
C ILE A 188 -17.25 -2.39 1.27
N ARG A 189 -18.44 -2.98 1.03
CA ARG A 189 -19.65 -2.23 0.71
C ARG A 189 -20.07 -1.36 1.89
N ASP A 190 -20.14 -1.95 3.08
CA ASP A 190 -20.50 -1.27 4.32
C ASP A 190 -19.51 -0.13 4.62
N PHE A 191 -18.21 -0.37 4.41
CA PHE A 191 -17.17 0.64 4.57
C PHE A 191 -17.35 1.84 3.62
N VAL A 192 -17.60 1.56 2.33
CA VAL A 192 -17.82 2.62 1.33
C VAL A 192 -19.10 3.39 1.61
N GLU A 193 -20.17 2.71 2.01
CA GLU A 193 -21.43 3.36 2.38
C GLU A 193 -21.23 4.28 3.59
N ALA A 194 -20.57 3.80 4.63
CA ALA A 194 -20.30 4.56 5.85
C ALA A 194 -19.37 5.77 5.63
N ASP A 195 -18.39 5.67 4.73
CA ASP A 195 -17.54 6.81 4.38
C ASP A 195 -18.33 7.92 3.66
N ASN A 196 -19.40 7.58 2.94
CA ASN A 196 -20.22 8.54 2.17
C ASN A 196 -21.31 9.27 2.99
N ILE A 197 -21.50 8.95 4.28
CA ILE A 197 -22.58 9.51 5.12
C ILE A 197 -22.58 11.05 5.14
N CYS A 198 -21.39 11.67 5.18
CA CYS A 198 -21.25 13.13 5.17
C CYS A 198 -20.67 13.60 3.83
N THR A 199 -21.47 13.52 2.76
CA THR A 199 -21.09 14.11 1.47
C THR A 199 -21.18 15.62 1.56
N VAL A 200 -20.06 16.32 1.43
CA VAL A 200 -20.05 17.79 1.36
C VAL A 200 -20.41 18.23 -0.05
N LEU A 201 -21.38 19.13 -0.15
CA LEU A 201 -21.82 19.72 -1.40
C LEU A 201 -21.26 21.14 -1.53
N SER A 202 -20.87 21.51 -2.74
CA SER A 202 -20.57 22.90 -3.11
C SER A 202 -21.83 23.77 -3.03
N GLY A 203 -21.68 25.09 -3.12
CA GLY A 203 -22.80 26.02 -3.27
C GLY A 203 -23.68 25.71 -4.49
N GLU A 204 -23.13 25.03 -5.50
CA GLU A 204 -23.85 24.53 -6.70
C GLU A 204 -24.45 23.13 -6.52
N SER A 205 -24.53 22.60 -5.29
CA SER A 205 -25.00 21.24 -4.99
C SER A 205 -24.19 20.11 -5.66
N THR A 206 -22.96 20.39 -6.07
CA THR A 206 -22.03 19.38 -6.61
C THR A 206 -21.23 18.72 -5.47
N PRO A 207 -21.10 17.39 -5.43
CA PRO A 207 -20.29 16.71 -4.42
C PRO A 207 -18.82 17.13 -4.50
N VAL A 208 -18.27 17.63 -3.39
CA VAL A 208 -16.86 18.02 -3.25
C VAL A 208 -16.11 16.92 -2.50
N VAL A 209 -15.03 16.42 -3.11
CA VAL A 209 -14.13 15.48 -2.43
C VAL A 209 -13.22 16.27 -1.51
N ILE A 210 -13.54 16.32 -0.23
CA ILE A 210 -12.63 16.91 0.76
C ILE A 210 -11.55 15.88 1.07
N THR A 211 -10.31 16.18 0.64
CA THR A 211 -9.14 15.49 1.17
C THR A 211 -8.84 16.05 2.55
N ASN A 212 -8.70 15.15 3.52
CA ASN A 212 -8.27 15.56 4.86
C ASN A 212 -6.74 15.66 4.96
N ARG A 213 -6.02 15.33 3.88
CA ARG A 213 -4.56 15.36 3.83
C ARG A 213 -4.02 16.77 3.99
N LEU A 214 -2.86 16.89 4.61
CA LEU A 214 -2.17 18.15 4.80
C LEU A 214 -1.63 18.62 3.45
N THR A 215 -2.09 19.78 3.00
CA THR A 215 -1.59 20.45 1.81
C THR A 215 -0.82 21.70 2.25
N PRO A 216 0.06 22.27 1.40
CA PRO A 216 0.68 23.56 1.69
C PRO A 216 -0.33 24.69 2.00
N PHE A 217 -1.59 24.54 1.54
CA PHE A 217 -2.66 25.50 1.77
C PHE A 217 -3.40 25.29 3.09
N SER A 218 -3.55 24.04 3.54
CA SER A 218 -4.23 23.70 4.81
C SER A 218 -3.27 23.61 6.00
N CYS A 219 -1.97 23.51 5.75
CA CYS A 219 -0.91 23.48 6.75
C CYS A 219 0.13 24.55 6.40
N LEU A 220 -0.10 25.78 6.86
CA LEU A 220 0.84 26.87 6.64
C LEU A 220 2.18 26.56 7.32
N PRO A 221 3.31 26.91 6.69
CA PRO A 221 4.60 26.81 7.34
C PRO A 221 4.56 27.58 8.66
N PRO A 222 5.16 27.04 9.72
CA PRO A 222 5.30 27.78 10.97
C PRO A 222 5.99 29.12 10.71
N GLU A 223 5.47 30.19 11.31
CA GLU A 223 6.12 31.49 11.27
C GLU A 223 7.57 31.33 11.76
N LYS A 224 8.53 31.90 11.01
CA LYS A 224 9.93 31.91 11.40
C LYS A 224 10.09 32.78 12.66
N THR A 225 9.80 32.22 13.82
CA THR A 225 10.13 32.86 15.09
C THR A 225 11.65 32.90 15.21
N ASN A 226 12.23 34.08 15.41
CA ASN A 226 13.68 34.33 15.63
C ASN A 226 14.20 33.71 16.96
N ILE A 227 13.50 32.72 17.51
CA ILE A 227 13.83 32.03 18.75
C ILE A 227 14.59 30.75 18.36
N PRO A 228 15.79 30.49 18.90
CA PRO A 228 16.60 29.31 18.59
C PRO A 228 16.07 28.03 19.26
N SER A 229 14.75 27.89 19.43
CA SER A 229 14.14 26.65 19.91
C SER A 229 13.99 25.68 18.74
N LYS A 230 14.55 24.46 18.87
CA LYS A 230 14.29 23.37 17.92
C LYS A 230 12.79 23.17 17.81
N GLN A 231 12.25 23.38 16.61
CA GLN A 231 10.84 23.21 16.36
C GLN A 231 10.44 21.73 16.56
N LEU A 232 9.39 21.53 17.37
CA LEU A 232 8.77 20.23 17.52
C LEU A 232 8.09 19.83 16.21
N HIS A 233 8.24 18.57 15.82
CA HIS A 233 7.55 17.99 14.68
C HIS A 233 6.91 16.66 15.07
N LEU A 234 5.77 16.35 14.46
CA LEU A 234 5.13 15.07 14.64
C LEU A 234 5.96 14.01 13.90
N ALA A 235 6.58 13.10 14.66
CA ALA A 235 7.46 12.07 14.11
C ALA A 235 6.78 10.70 14.12
N GLU A 236 6.05 10.38 15.19
CA GLU A 236 5.40 9.08 15.38
C GLU A 236 3.91 9.25 15.68
N ILE A 237 3.10 8.31 15.21
CA ILE A 237 1.68 8.22 15.55
C ILE A 237 1.30 6.78 15.83
N LEU A 238 0.62 6.54 16.95
CA LEU A 238 -0.09 5.29 17.21
C LEU A 238 -1.60 5.53 17.03
N ILE A 239 -2.21 4.81 16.09
CA ILE A 239 -3.64 4.87 15.81
C ILE A 239 -4.26 3.52 16.22
N VAL A 240 -5.05 3.54 17.29
CA VAL A 240 -5.66 2.36 17.89
C VAL A 240 -7.18 2.38 17.66
N GLY A 241 -7.69 1.34 16.99
CA GLY A 241 -9.13 1.06 16.88
C GLY A 241 -9.49 -0.19 17.70
N ASN A 242 -10.28 -0.02 18.76
CA ASN A 242 -10.60 -1.07 19.73
C ASN A 242 -12.04 -0.97 20.27
N CYS A 243 -13.00 -0.51 19.47
CA CYS A 243 -14.42 -0.65 19.80
C CYS A 243 -14.93 -2.03 19.32
N PHE A 244 -15.96 -2.58 19.98
CA PHE A 244 -16.46 -3.91 19.62
C PHE A 244 -17.13 -3.91 18.25
N ASP A 245 -18.08 -2.99 18.03
CA ASP A 245 -18.88 -2.86 16.82
C ASP A 245 -18.46 -1.64 15.99
N GLN A 246 -17.48 -1.83 15.12
CA GLN A 246 -17.02 -0.80 14.18
C GLN A 246 -17.01 -1.33 12.75
N ILE A 247 -17.50 -0.49 11.83
CA ILE A 247 -17.36 -0.73 10.39
C ILE A 247 -15.87 -0.71 10.05
N ARG A 248 -15.43 -1.77 9.39
CA ARG A 248 -14.04 -2.00 9.02
C ARG A 248 -13.94 -2.70 7.68
N PHE A 249 -12.77 -2.61 7.09
CA PHE A 249 -12.37 -3.48 5.99
C PHE A 249 -10.94 -3.94 6.24
N SER A 250 -10.71 -5.26 6.18
CA SER A 250 -9.46 -5.90 6.62
C SER A 250 -9.21 -5.63 8.12
N GLU A 251 -8.34 -4.69 8.45
CA GLU A 251 -8.00 -4.30 9.83
C GLU A 251 -8.01 -2.77 10.00
N LEU A 252 -8.70 -2.09 9.09
CA LEU A 252 -8.80 -0.64 9.07
C LEU A 252 -10.24 -0.25 9.38
N THR A 253 -10.46 0.33 10.54
CA THR A 253 -11.75 0.92 10.93
C THR A 253 -11.93 2.29 10.28
N LEU A 254 -13.17 2.75 10.16
CA LEU A 254 -13.49 4.00 9.45
C LEU A 254 -12.80 5.23 10.05
N ASP A 255 -12.69 5.29 11.37
CA ASP A 255 -11.99 6.34 12.12
C ASP A 255 -10.47 6.25 11.94
N MET A 256 -9.88 5.06 12.03
CA MET A 256 -8.45 4.86 11.71
C MET A 256 -8.13 5.34 10.29
N PHE A 257 -8.98 5.00 9.31
CA PHE A 257 -8.85 5.46 7.93
C PHE A 257 -8.90 6.98 7.79
N ARG A 258 -9.79 7.65 8.53
CA ARG A 258 -9.92 9.12 8.52
C ARG A 258 -8.71 9.79 9.18
N ILE A 259 -8.34 9.38 10.39
CA ILE A 259 -7.18 9.92 11.13
C ILE A 259 -5.89 9.70 10.35
N LEU A 260 -5.70 8.52 9.76
CA LEU A 260 -4.54 8.23 8.93
C LEU A 260 -4.38 9.27 7.82
N GLN A 261 -5.46 9.62 7.12
CA GLN A 261 -5.40 10.58 6.02
C GLN A 261 -5.15 12.01 6.50
N CYS A 262 -5.68 12.40 7.67
CA CYS A 262 -5.45 13.72 8.26
C CYS A 262 -3.98 14.04 8.55
N LEU A 263 -3.14 13.01 8.61
CA LEU A 263 -1.75 13.08 9.04
C LEU A 263 -0.77 12.78 7.89
N GLU A 264 -1.24 12.82 6.63
CA GLU A 264 -0.39 12.68 5.43
C GLU A 264 -0.30 14.00 4.69
N HIS A 265 0.93 14.44 4.42
CA HIS A 265 1.24 15.50 3.48
C HIS A 265 0.99 15.00 2.05
N ASP A 266 0.11 15.69 1.33
CA ASP A 266 -0.08 15.51 -0.11
C ASP A 266 0.77 16.52 -0.88
N THR A 267 2.01 16.13 -1.18
CA THR A 267 2.96 17.01 -1.89
C THR A 267 2.68 17.14 -3.39
N GLN A 268 1.79 16.33 -3.95
CA GLN A 268 1.53 16.27 -5.39
C GLN A 268 0.15 16.81 -5.80
N ASP A 269 -0.67 17.28 -4.85
CA ASP A 269 -2.06 17.69 -5.08
C ASP A 269 -2.83 16.65 -5.93
N ASN A 270 -2.66 15.38 -5.56
CA ASN A 270 -3.19 14.25 -6.32
C ASN A 270 -4.74 14.23 -6.37
N PHE A 271 -5.38 15.04 -5.53
CA PHE A 271 -6.83 15.16 -5.40
C PHE A 271 -7.41 16.40 -6.08
N GLY A 272 -6.57 17.26 -6.67
CA GLY A 272 -7.01 18.38 -7.53
C GLY A 272 -7.86 19.42 -6.81
N ASN A 273 -7.61 19.64 -5.51
CA ASN A 273 -8.43 20.52 -4.68
C ASN A 273 -7.99 21.99 -4.73
N THR A 274 -7.04 22.36 -5.61
CA THR A 274 -6.64 23.77 -5.80
C THR A 274 -7.34 24.41 -7.00
N PRO A 275 -8.26 25.36 -6.79
CA PRO A 275 -8.71 26.23 -7.86
C PRO A 275 -7.68 27.35 -8.04
N HIS A 276 -6.63 27.20 -8.90
CA HIS A 276 -5.88 28.32 -9.54
C HIS A 276 -4.74 27.87 -10.50
N PRO A 277 -4.24 28.75 -11.41
CA PRO A 277 -3.73 28.39 -12.74
C PRO A 277 -2.26 27.94 -12.82
N LEU A 278 -1.59 27.71 -11.69
CA LEU A 278 -0.20 27.23 -11.63
C LEU A 278 -0.06 25.71 -11.78
N SER A 279 -1.17 24.96 -11.68
CA SER A 279 -1.23 23.51 -11.94
C SER A 279 -1.02 23.13 -13.42
N SER A 280 -0.96 24.12 -14.31
CA SER A 280 -0.71 23.93 -15.74
C SER A 280 0.75 23.56 -16.07
N LEU A 281 1.70 23.76 -15.14
CA LEU A 281 3.12 23.46 -15.37
C LEU A 281 3.57 22.07 -14.90
N SER A 282 2.76 21.36 -14.11
CA SER A 282 3.05 19.98 -13.66
C SER A 282 2.31 18.90 -14.45
N ARG A 283 1.41 19.29 -15.37
CA ARG A 283 0.69 18.39 -16.29
C ARG A 283 1.55 17.97 -17.49
N ALA A 284 2.79 17.60 -17.22
CA ALA A 284 3.65 16.87 -18.15
C ALA A 284 4.27 15.66 -17.44
N GLN A 285 3.51 14.99 -16.58
CA GLN A 285 3.87 13.64 -16.15
C GLN A 285 3.58 12.70 -17.33
N LYS A 286 4.60 12.49 -18.17
CA LYS A 286 4.63 11.34 -19.07
C LYS A 286 4.28 10.13 -18.23
N CYS A 287 3.20 9.43 -18.60
CA CYS A 287 3.09 8.01 -18.32
C CYS A 287 4.44 7.41 -18.72
N VAL A 288 5.24 7.00 -17.73
CA VAL A 288 6.44 6.24 -18.04
C VAL A 288 5.92 4.90 -18.52
N GLU A 289 5.74 4.79 -19.83
CA GLU A 289 5.76 3.51 -20.51
C GLU A 289 7.06 2.84 -20.09
N ASN A 290 6.96 1.89 -19.18
CA ASN A 290 7.96 0.87 -18.82
C ASN A 290 9.40 1.26 -19.22
N GLY A 291 10.05 2.04 -18.36
CA GLY A 291 11.30 2.72 -18.66
C GLY A 291 12.48 1.80 -18.98
N SER A 292 12.95 1.89 -20.22
CA SER A 292 14.36 1.75 -20.60
C SER A 292 15.17 2.91 -20.01
N GLY A 293 16.33 2.63 -19.44
CA GLY A 293 17.27 3.64 -18.94
C GLY A 293 18.41 3.03 -18.13
N SER A 294 19.59 3.00 -18.75
CA SER A 294 20.88 2.61 -18.17
C SER A 294 21.36 3.64 -17.14
N GLY A 295 21.87 3.16 -16.00
CA GLY A 295 22.54 3.99 -14.98
C GLY A 295 23.17 3.11 -13.91
N THR A 296 24.39 3.46 -13.51
CA THR A 296 25.36 2.73 -12.67
C THR A 296 24.90 2.45 -11.23
N PRO A 297 25.49 1.45 -10.54
CA PRO A 297 25.08 1.04 -9.20
C PRO A 297 25.78 1.87 -8.13
N ASN A 298 25.03 2.64 -7.33
CA ASN A 298 25.28 2.83 -5.90
C ASN A 298 24.15 3.67 -5.27
N GLN A 299 23.67 3.22 -4.11
CA GLN A 299 22.55 3.72 -3.27
C GLN A 299 21.15 3.23 -3.68
N SER A 300 20.83 2.01 -3.25
CA SER A 300 19.52 1.36 -3.36
C SER A 300 18.57 1.74 -2.22
N THR A 301 17.99 2.93 -2.33
CA THR A 301 16.67 3.23 -1.75
C THR A 301 15.74 3.60 -2.91
N PRO A 302 14.42 3.35 -2.82
CA PRO A 302 13.49 3.80 -3.84
C PRO A 302 13.38 5.33 -3.72
N ILE A 303 14.29 6.07 -4.37
CA ILE A 303 14.33 7.53 -4.33
C ILE A 303 13.09 8.05 -5.07
N PRO A 304 12.24 8.89 -4.44
CA PRO A 304 11.16 9.55 -5.15
C PRO A 304 11.73 10.47 -6.25
N PRO A 305 11.01 10.74 -7.35
CA PRO A 305 11.47 11.65 -8.39
C PRO A 305 11.77 13.02 -7.77
N GLN A 306 13.00 13.50 -7.94
CA GLN A 306 13.44 14.84 -7.54
C GLN A 306 12.72 15.87 -8.41
N SER A 307 11.54 16.34 -7.97
CA SER A 307 10.79 17.41 -8.63
C SER A 307 10.64 18.66 -7.76
N SER A 308 11.41 18.79 -6.68
CA SER A 308 11.48 20.01 -5.88
C SER A 308 12.87 20.63 -5.99
N SER A 309 12.90 21.95 -6.15
CA SER A 309 14.08 22.82 -6.13
C SER A 309 15.06 22.40 -5.02
N PRO A 310 16.40 22.54 -5.19
CA PRO A 310 17.41 22.00 -4.26
C PRO A 310 17.46 22.61 -2.84
N GLY A 311 16.44 23.36 -2.41
CA GLY A 311 16.49 24.21 -1.22
C GLY A 311 15.33 24.09 -0.22
N GLU A 312 14.26 23.33 -0.51
CA GLU A 312 13.17 23.17 0.46
C GLU A 312 13.22 21.80 1.13
N PRO A 313 13.39 21.73 2.47
CA PRO A 313 13.35 20.47 3.20
C PRO A 313 11.93 19.90 3.10
N ARG A 314 11.78 18.81 2.36
CA ARG A 314 10.53 18.04 2.29
C ARG A 314 10.17 17.63 3.73
N THR A 315 9.04 18.11 4.24
CA THR A 315 8.55 17.67 5.55
C THR A 315 8.18 16.19 5.43
N SER A 316 8.94 15.32 6.09
CA SER A 316 8.64 13.90 6.12
C SER A 316 7.28 13.68 6.78
N ASN A 317 6.50 12.75 6.24
CA ASN A 317 5.32 12.29 6.95
C ASN A 317 5.72 11.60 8.26
N PRO A 318 4.88 11.69 9.30
CA PRO A 318 5.06 10.90 10.50
C PRO A 318 4.89 9.41 10.20
N HIS A 319 5.66 8.60 10.91
CA HIS A 319 5.50 7.15 10.91
C HIS A 319 4.21 6.77 11.64
N LYS A 320 3.49 5.78 11.12
CA LYS A 320 2.17 5.39 11.64
C LYS A 320 2.14 3.93 12.02
N TYR A 321 1.73 3.68 13.26
CA TYR A 321 1.35 2.36 13.73
C TYR A 321 -0.17 2.25 13.71
N LEU A 322 -0.68 1.31 12.93
CA LEU A 322 -2.10 0.97 12.86
C LEU A 322 -2.34 -0.28 13.70
N LEU A 323 -3.09 -0.15 14.78
CA LEU A 323 -3.37 -1.24 15.71
C LEU A 323 -4.87 -1.46 15.82
N TYR A 324 -5.34 -2.55 15.21
CA TYR A 324 -6.73 -3.00 15.36
C TYR A 324 -6.82 -4.03 16.47
N LYS A 325 -7.67 -3.74 17.46
CA LYS A 325 -7.89 -4.55 18.67
C LYS A 325 -6.58 -5.11 19.28
N PRO A 326 -5.56 -4.26 19.56
CA PRO A 326 -4.31 -4.74 20.09
C PRO A 326 -4.48 -5.30 21.50
N SER A 327 -3.78 -6.39 21.80
CA SER A 327 -3.58 -6.82 23.18
C SER A 327 -2.77 -5.77 23.97
N PHE A 328 -2.87 -5.82 25.30
CA PHE A 328 -2.08 -4.95 26.18
C PHE A 328 -0.57 -5.04 25.90
N SER A 329 -0.06 -6.26 25.67
CA SER A 329 1.35 -6.46 25.35
C SER A 329 1.73 -5.81 24.02
N GLN A 330 0.94 -6.03 22.96
CA GLN A 330 1.19 -5.41 21.66
C GLN A 330 1.20 -3.89 21.77
N PHE A 331 0.18 -3.29 22.39
CA PHE A 331 0.10 -1.84 22.58
C PHE A 331 1.36 -1.27 23.23
N ASN A 332 1.81 -1.87 24.34
CA ASN A 332 3.02 -1.41 25.03
C ASN A 332 4.30 -1.61 24.22
N THR A 333 4.41 -2.71 23.45
CA THR A 333 5.56 -2.93 22.56
C THR A 333 5.66 -1.83 21.51
N PHE A 334 4.56 -1.48 20.85
CA PHE A 334 4.54 -0.43 19.83
C PHE A 334 4.76 0.96 20.44
N MET A 335 4.17 1.24 21.62
CA MET A 335 4.38 2.52 22.31
C MET A 335 5.85 2.70 22.70
N ALA A 336 6.46 1.66 23.28
CA ALA A 336 7.87 1.68 23.67
C ALA A 336 8.79 1.85 22.46
N ALA A 337 8.53 1.13 21.36
CA ALA A 337 9.30 1.26 20.13
C ALA A 337 9.19 2.66 19.51
N GLY A 338 7.96 3.20 19.42
CA GLY A 338 7.74 4.57 18.94
C GLY A 338 8.49 5.60 19.78
N PHE A 339 8.45 5.47 21.11
CA PHE A 339 9.19 6.36 22.01
C PHE A 339 10.71 6.27 21.83
N MET A 340 11.25 5.05 21.69
CA MET A 340 12.69 4.82 21.50
C MET A 340 13.22 5.38 20.17
N ASP A 341 12.38 5.43 19.14
CA ASP A 341 12.75 5.93 17.82
C ASP A 341 12.53 7.44 17.65
N LEU A 342 11.96 8.13 18.65
CA LEU A 342 11.73 9.58 18.59
C LEU A 342 13.04 10.38 18.49
N PRO A 343 13.16 11.32 17.54
CA PRO A 343 14.26 12.27 17.51
C PRO A 343 14.15 13.30 18.65
N SER A 344 15.23 14.04 18.92
CA SER A 344 15.29 15.04 20.02
C SER A 344 14.22 16.14 20.00
N ASN A 345 13.60 16.38 18.84
CA ASN A 345 12.53 17.34 18.61
C ASN A 345 11.27 16.67 18.03
N GLY A 346 11.16 15.34 18.16
CA GLY A 346 10.03 14.56 17.69
C GLY A 346 8.95 14.47 18.77
N VAL A 347 7.70 14.47 18.32
CA VAL A 347 6.52 14.22 19.15
C VAL A 347 5.85 12.94 18.67
N LEU A 348 5.32 12.18 19.62
CA LEU A 348 4.46 11.03 19.37
C LEU A 348 3.01 11.42 19.64
N LEU A 349 2.13 11.20 18.66
CA LEU A 349 0.68 11.32 18.84
C LEU A 349 0.09 9.94 19.14
N LEU A 350 -0.80 9.89 20.12
CA LEU A 350 -1.57 8.69 20.46
C LEU A 350 -3.05 8.96 20.21
N TYR A 351 -3.63 8.23 19.25
CA TYR A 351 -5.06 8.19 18.98
C TYR A 351 -5.61 6.85 19.45
N ILE A 352 -6.61 6.88 20.33
CA ILE A 352 -7.31 5.69 20.82
C ILE A 352 -8.80 5.88 20.63
N SER A 353 -9.41 4.97 19.89
CA SER A 353 -10.85 4.79 19.77
C SER A 353 -11.20 3.47 20.43
N ALA A 354 -11.82 3.51 21.61
CA ALA A 354 -12.12 2.33 22.41
C ALA A 354 -13.30 2.58 23.36
N GLU A 355 -13.93 1.50 23.82
CA GLU A 355 -14.94 1.59 24.87
C GLU A 355 -14.31 1.75 26.25
N GLY A 356 -14.85 2.69 27.04
CA GLY A 356 -14.42 2.94 28.40
C GLY A 356 -15.35 2.29 29.42
N ILE A 357 -14.79 1.58 30.39
CA ILE A 357 -15.53 1.09 31.57
C ILE A 357 -15.33 2.09 32.70
N LYS A 358 -16.43 2.62 33.26
CA LYS A 358 -16.35 3.39 34.50
C LYS A 358 -16.13 2.43 35.67
N PRO A 359 -15.11 2.62 36.53
CA PRO A 359 -14.99 1.82 37.73
C PRO A 359 -16.25 2.01 38.58
N ALA A 360 -16.87 0.91 39.01
CA ALA A 360 -18.03 0.98 39.89
C ALA A 360 -17.63 1.74 41.15
N SER A 361 -18.26 2.90 41.38
CA SER A 361 -18.10 3.65 42.62
C SER A 361 -18.49 2.74 43.77
N LYS A 362 -17.53 2.45 44.67
CA LYS A 362 -17.83 1.74 45.92
C LYS A 362 -18.90 2.55 46.65
N CYS A 363 -20.13 2.05 46.64
CA CYS A 363 -21.18 2.59 47.49
C CYS A 363 -20.74 2.27 48.93
N SER A 364 -20.27 3.27 49.66
CA SER A 364 -19.99 3.15 51.09
C SER A 364 -21.24 2.58 51.76
N PRO A 365 -21.16 1.46 52.52
CA PRO A 365 -22.29 1.05 53.32
C PRO A 365 -22.52 2.17 54.34
N GLY A 366 -23.63 2.89 54.19
CA GLY A 366 -24.07 3.92 55.11
C GLY A 366 -24.08 3.35 56.53
N GLY A 367 -23.58 4.16 57.46
CA GLY A 367 -23.46 3.82 58.87
C GLY A 367 -24.76 3.30 59.47
N LYS A 368 -24.61 2.34 60.37
CA LYS A 368 -25.61 2.06 61.39
C LYS A 368 -25.46 3.04 62.54
#